data_AF-A0A6L9F3A6-F1
#
_entry.id   AF-A0A6L9F3A6-F1
#
_cell.length_a   1.000
_cell.length_b   1.000
_cell.length_c   1.000
_cell.angle_alpha   90.00
_cell.angle_beta   90.00
_cell.angle_gamma   90.00
#
_symmetry.space_group_name_H-M   'P 1'
#
loop_
_entity.id
_entity.type
_entity.pdbx_description
1 polymer ?
#
loop_
_entity_poly.entity_id
_entity_poly.type
_entity_poly.pdbx_seq_one_letter_code
_entity_poly.pdbx_strand_id
1 'polypeptide(L)'
;MTKKMKTVIALSIFPQVMVVKLLARHPEFIEQYYSNGFYPYFSKIFRFVFGWIPFSIGDIFYTIAGILIIRFLILKGRLFFHETRNFFREVFVVVSISYFVFHLFWGLNYYRLPIYKTLELKDNYTTEELYDFTERLIRKSNEVQYKITHNDTVMVEIPYSKKEIYKMTLNGFQNLSLEMPQMSYPPLSIKSSLYSTALTYMGYGGYLNPFTHEAQVNGVAFSYKYPTVSCHEQAHQLGYSAENEANFIGYLAAVNNDDIYFKYSAYIYSLRYCLGEIRERDFEKFKELNTTINRGIIKNYINVSNFWSKYENKAEPAFKSTFNTFLKANNQKGGIKSYSYVVALLVNYHKNKAL
;
A
#
# COMPACT_ATOMS: atom_id res chain seq x y z
N MET A 1 5.46 -30.59 21.71
CA MET A 1 6.78 -29.93 21.94
C MET A 1 7.22 -30.12 23.38
N THR A 2 8.47 -30.50 23.63
CA THR A 2 9.01 -30.59 25.00
C THR A 2 9.09 -29.20 25.65
N LYS A 3 9.07 -29.15 26.99
CA LYS A 3 9.18 -27.89 27.76
C LYS A 3 10.48 -27.14 27.43
N LYS A 4 11.59 -27.88 27.25
CA LYS A 4 12.89 -27.32 26.84
C LYS A 4 12.80 -26.65 25.48
N MET A 5 12.22 -27.31 24.48
CA MET A 5 12.08 -26.76 23.14
C MET A 5 11.19 -25.50 23.13
N LYS A 6 10.06 -25.52 23.85
CA LYS A 6 9.21 -24.33 23.97
C LYS A 6 9.95 -23.14 24.59
N THR A 7 10.74 -23.38 25.63
CA THR A 7 11.54 -22.31 26.26
C THR A 7 12.58 -21.74 25.28
N VAL A 8 13.26 -22.58 24.51
CA VAL A 8 14.23 -22.12 23.50
C VAL A 8 13.54 -21.25 22.44
N ILE A 9 12.40 -21.70 21.90
CA ILE A 9 11.66 -20.90 20.92
C ILE A 9 11.15 -19.59 21.55
N ALA A 10 10.56 -19.64 22.74
CA ALA A 10 10.08 -18.45 23.44
C ALA A 10 11.17 -17.40 23.66
N LEU A 11 12.38 -17.84 24.03
CA LEU A 11 13.52 -16.95 24.26
C LEU A 11 14.18 -16.49 22.95
N SER A 12 13.88 -17.11 21.82
CA SER A 12 14.46 -16.72 20.53
C SER A 12 13.99 -15.35 20.03
N ILE A 13 12.91 -14.77 20.58
CA ILE A 13 12.48 -13.40 20.24
C ILE A 13 13.58 -12.37 20.49
N PHE A 14 14.38 -12.52 21.56
CA PHE A 14 15.43 -11.56 21.90
C PHE A 14 16.54 -11.50 20.84
N PRO A 15 17.21 -12.62 20.47
CA PRO A 15 18.19 -12.60 19.39
C PRO A 15 17.56 -12.25 18.04
N GLN A 16 16.31 -12.66 17.74
CA GLN A 16 15.62 -12.25 16.51
C GLN A 16 15.49 -10.72 16.40
N VAL A 17 15.01 -10.05 17.46
CA VAL A 17 14.88 -8.59 17.50
C VAL A 17 16.24 -7.91 17.37
N MET A 18 17.29 -8.46 18.01
CA MET A 18 18.66 -7.95 17.83
C MET A 18 19.14 -8.04 16.38
N VAL A 19 18.92 -9.19 15.73
CA VAL A 19 19.30 -9.40 14.32
C VAL A 19 18.55 -8.44 13.41
N VAL A 20 17.24 -8.29 13.57
CA VAL A 20 16.45 -7.33 12.77
C VAL A 20 16.95 -5.90 12.98
N LYS A 21 17.23 -5.48 14.22
CA LYS A 21 17.79 -4.16 14.50
C LYS A 21 19.19 -3.95 13.91
N LEU A 22 20.01 -5.00 13.85
CA LEU A 22 21.32 -4.95 13.21
C LEU A 22 21.16 -4.81 11.69
N LEU A 23 20.33 -5.64 11.06
CA LEU A 23 20.02 -5.57 9.63
C LEU A 23 19.46 -4.21 9.24
N ALA A 24 18.56 -3.63 10.06
CA ALA A 24 17.97 -2.32 9.84
C ALA A 24 18.97 -1.17 9.72
N ARG A 25 20.23 -1.34 10.18
CA ARG A 25 21.32 -0.36 10.04
C ARG A 25 22.07 -0.48 8.71
N HIS A 26 21.78 -1.51 7.92
CA HIS A 26 22.43 -1.81 6.65
C HIS A 26 21.38 -1.93 5.53
N PRO A 27 20.69 -0.83 5.16
CA PRO A 27 19.62 -0.85 4.16
C PRO A 27 20.12 -1.33 2.78
N GLU A 28 21.38 -1.08 2.42
CA GLU A 28 21.98 -1.58 1.18
C GLU A 28 22.07 -3.11 1.17
N PHE A 29 22.38 -3.74 2.31
CA PHE A 29 22.40 -5.20 2.44
C PHE A 29 20.99 -5.78 2.25
N ILE A 30 19.98 -5.15 2.88
CA ILE A 30 18.59 -5.58 2.74
C ILE A 30 18.14 -5.41 1.29
N GLU A 31 18.42 -4.27 0.67
CA GLU A 31 18.06 -4.00 -0.72
C GLU A 31 18.64 -5.06 -1.67
N GLN A 32 19.93 -5.36 -1.55
CA GLN A 32 20.62 -6.28 -2.43
C GLN A 32 20.23 -7.75 -2.20
N TYR A 33 20.31 -8.22 -0.95
CA TYR A 33 20.23 -9.65 -0.66
C TYR A 33 18.82 -10.12 -0.27
N TYR A 34 18.05 -9.29 0.43
CA TYR A 34 16.68 -9.63 0.81
C TYR A 34 15.70 -9.17 -0.26
N SER A 35 15.60 -7.88 -0.52
CA SER A 35 14.46 -7.31 -1.27
C SER A 35 14.54 -7.49 -2.77
N ASN A 36 15.74 -7.43 -3.36
CA ASN A 36 15.98 -7.76 -4.78
C ASN A 36 16.55 -9.18 -4.96
N GLY A 37 17.04 -9.80 -3.89
CA GLY A 37 17.56 -11.16 -3.87
C GLY A 37 16.48 -12.18 -3.50
N PHE A 38 16.33 -12.50 -2.23
CA PHE A 38 15.43 -13.56 -1.72
C PHE A 38 13.93 -13.30 -1.97
N TYR A 39 13.45 -12.11 -1.63
CA TYR A 39 12.04 -11.75 -1.55
C TYR A 39 11.30 -11.89 -2.90
N PRO A 40 11.83 -11.49 -4.07
CA PRO A 40 11.10 -11.59 -5.33
C PRO A 40 10.79 -13.05 -5.72
N TYR A 41 11.71 -13.99 -5.48
CA TYR A 41 11.47 -15.42 -5.73
C TYR A 41 10.41 -15.96 -4.77
N PHE A 42 10.53 -15.65 -3.49
CA PHE A 42 9.60 -16.08 -2.46
C PHE A 42 8.19 -15.54 -2.70
N SER A 43 8.06 -14.23 -2.92
CA SER A 43 6.80 -13.57 -3.25
C SER A 43 6.18 -14.16 -4.53
N LYS A 44 6.97 -14.44 -5.57
CA LYS A 44 6.48 -15.11 -6.80
C LYS A 44 5.91 -16.50 -6.50
N ILE A 45 6.56 -17.31 -5.65
CA ILE A 45 6.06 -18.64 -5.26
C ILE A 45 4.69 -18.52 -4.58
N PHE A 46 4.54 -17.62 -3.61
CA PHE A 46 3.27 -17.46 -2.90
C PHE A 46 2.16 -16.96 -3.83
N ARG A 47 2.47 -16.00 -4.70
CA ARG A 47 1.51 -15.50 -5.68
C ARG A 47 1.12 -16.57 -6.70
N PHE A 48 2.03 -17.48 -7.06
CA PHE A 48 1.69 -18.66 -7.87
C PHE A 48 0.76 -19.62 -7.11
N VAL A 49 1.08 -19.94 -5.85
CA VAL A 49 0.31 -20.89 -5.02
C VAL A 49 -1.10 -20.39 -4.71
N PHE A 50 -1.25 -19.10 -4.37
CA PHE A 50 -2.53 -18.54 -3.94
C PHE A 50 -3.28 -17.77 -5.04
N GLY A 51 -2.59 -17.29 -6.08
CA GLY A 51 -3.16 -16.35 -7.05
C GLY A 51 -4.33 -16.87 -7.88
N TRP A 52 -4.36 -18.17 -8.18
CA TRP A 52 -5.45 -18.81 -8.94
C TRP A 52 -6.75 -18.97 -8.14
N ILE A 53 -6.70 -18.84 -6.81
CA ILE A 53 -7.88 -18.98 -5.95
C ILE A 53 -8.71 -17.69 -6.02
N PRO A 54 -10.02 -17.75 -6.30
CA PRO A 54 -10.82 -16.56 -6.64
C PRO A 54 -11.21 -15.68 -5.44
N PHE A 55 -10.89 -16.11 -4.21
CA PHE A 55 -11.15 -15.37 -2.97
C PHE A 55 -9.87 -15.28 -2.11
N SER A 56 -9.89 -14.34 -1.16
CA SER A 56 -8.77 -14.00 -0.29
C SER A 56 -8.50 -15.08 0.75
N ILE A 57 -7.43 -15.85 0.56
CA ILE A 57 -6.99 -16.90 1.48
C ILE A 57 -6.38 -16.29 2.74
N GLY A 58 -5.71 -15.15 2.60
CA GLY A 58 -5.13 -14.38 3.69
C GLY A 58 -6.17 -13.95 4.72
N ASP A 59 -7.37 -13.53 4.27
CA ASP A 59 -8.47 -13.19 5.19
C ASP A 59 -8.99 -14.45 5.93
N ILE A 60 -9.00 -15.61 5.28
CA ILE A 60 -9.36 -16.87 5.94
C ILE A 60 -8.31 -17.23 6.98
N PHE A 61 -7.02 -17.06 6.67
CA PHE A 61 -5.92 -17.29 7.61
C PHE A 61 -6.04 -16.37 8.83
N TYR A 62 -6.39 -15.10 8.64
CA TYR A 62 -6.66 -14.17 9.74
C TYR A 62 -7.87 -14.58 10.57
N THR A 63 -8.95 -15.04 9.93
CA THR A 63 -10.14 -15.57 10.63
C THR A 63 -9.76 -16.77 11.51
N ILE A 64 -9.03 -17.74 10.94
CA ILE A 64 -8.57 -18.93 11.65
C ILE A 64 -7.64 -18.55 12.79
N ALA A 65 -6.68 -17.64 12.57
CA ALA A 65 -5.79 -17.15 13.61
C ALA A 65 -6.56 -16.51 14.77
N GLY A 66 -7.57 -15.69 14.47
CA GLY A 66 -8.46 -15.10 15.49
C GLY A 66 -9.20 -16.17 16.31
N ILE A 67 -9.78 -17.17 15.66
CA ILE A 67 -10.44 -18.31 16.33
C ILE A 67 -9.46 -19.07 17.23
N LEU A 68 -8.24 -19.33 16.74
CA LEU A 68 -7.20 -20.02 17.52
C LEU A 68 -6.74 -19.19 18.73
N ILE A 69 -6.65 -17.87 18.61
CA ILE A 69 -6.35 -16.97 19.73
C ILE A 69 -7.47 -17.02 20.77
N ILE A 70 -8.74 -16.90 20.36
CA ILE A 70 -9.88 -16.99 21.27
C ILE A 70 -9.90 -18.35 21.97
N ARG A 71 -9.73 -19.44 21.23
CA ARG A 71 -9.63 -20.79 21.79
C ARG A 71 -8.47 -20.91 22.79
N PHE A 72 -7.30 -20.34 22.47
CA PHE A 72 -6.16 -20.31 23.38
C PHE A 72 -6.52 -19.56 24.68
N LEU A 73 -7.14 -18.39 24.59
CA LEU A 73 -7.55 -17.60 25.76
C LEU A 73 -8.58 -18.35 26.62
N ILE A 74 -9.55 -19.02 26.00
CA ILE A 74 -10.55 -19.82 26.73
C ILE A 74 -9.90 -21.00 27.46
N LEU A 75 -9.06 -21.77 26.78
CA LEU A 75 -8.48 -23.01 27.32
C LEU A 75 -7.30 -22.78 28.27
N LYS A 76 -6.50 -21.74 28.00
CA LYS A 76 -5.24 -21.47 28.69
C LYS A 76 -5.23 -20.15 29.44
N GLY A 77 -6.26 -19.32 29.33
CA GLY A 77 -6.35 -18.04 30.05
C GLY A 77 -6.31 -18.22 31.57
N ARG A 78 -6.88 -19.30 32.12
CA ARG A 78 -6.78 -19.60 33.55
C ARG A 78 -5.34 -19.84 34.03
N LEU A 79 -4.44 -20.29 33.15
CA LEU A 79 -3.01 -20.43 33.48
C LEU A 79 -2.36 -19.09 33.78
N PHE A 80 -2.91 -17.97 33.31
CA PHE A 80 -2.39 -16.65 33.65
C PHE A 80 -2.38 -16.41 35.16
N PHE A 81 -3.41 -16.86 35.86
CA PHE A 81 -3.58 -16.66 37.31
C PHE A 81 -2.90 -17.70 38.19
N HIS A 82 -2.64 -18.90 37.67
CA HIS A 82 -2.12 -20.02 38.49
C HIS A 82 -0.76 -20.56 38.02
N GLU A 83 -0.40 -20.37 36.74
CA GLU A 83 0.85 -20.84 36.15
C GLU A 83 1.43 -19.80 35.18
N THR A 84 1.58 -18.56 35.65
CA THR A 84 1.93 -17.38 34.84
C THR A 84 3.15 -17.62 33.95
N ARG A 85 4.19 -18.31 34.45
CA ARG A 85 5.39 -18.67 33.67
C ARG A 85 5.06 -19.59 32.48
N ASN A 86 4.19 -20.57 32.66
CA ASN A 86 3.80 -21.48 31.57
C ASN A 86 2.93 -20.73 30.56
N PHE A 87 2.02 -19.88 31.01
CA PHE A 87 1.21 -19.02 30.14
C PHE A 87 2.09 -18.14 29.24
N PHE A 88 2.99 -17.34 29.83
CA PHE A 88 3.89 -16.48 29.05
C PHE A 88 4.80 -17.28 28.12
N ARG A 89 5.27 -18.47 28.52
CA ARG A 89 6.05 -19.33 27.60
C ARG A 89 5.26 -19.68 26.34
N GLU A 90 3.98 -20.07 26.46
CA GLU A 90 3.15 -20.36 25.27
C GLU A 90 2.94 -19.11 24.42
N VAL A 91 2.67 -17.95 25.05
CA VAL A 91 2.54 -16.67 24.34
C VAL A 91 3.81 -16.31 23.60
N PHE A 92 4.98 -16.38 24.26
CA PHE A 92 6.26 -16.06 23.63
C PHE A 92 6.66 -17.05 22.54
N VAL A 93 6.25 -18.32 22.60
CA VAL A 93 6.44 -19.25 21.47
C VAL A 93 5.69 -18.73 20.24
N VAL A 94 4.40 -18.40 20.39
CA VAL A 94 3.57 -17.88 19.29
C VAL A 94 4.16 -16.58 18.76
N VAL A 95 4.48 -15.64 19.65
CA VAL A 95 5.08 -14.34 19.27
C VAL A 95 6.41 -14.52 18.54
N SER A 96 7.29 -15.41 19.02
CA SER A 96 8.60 -15.64 18.38
C SER A 96 8.47 -16.25 16.99
N ILE A 97 7.55 -17.19 16.80
CA ILE A 97 7.30 -17.79 15.48
C ILE A 97 6.69 -16.75 14.55
N SER A 98 5.64 -16.04 15.00
CA SER A 98 4.99 -15.01 14.19
C SER A 98 5.93 -13.87 13.82
N TYR A 99 6.77 -13.41 14.74
CA TYR A 99 7.77 -12.36 14.50
C TYR A 99 8.80 -12.81 13.45
N PHE A 100 9.34 -14.02 13.59
CA PHE A 100 10.28 -14.59 12.63
C PHE A 100 9.66 -14.70 11.24
N VAL A 101 8.50 -15.34 11.13
CA VAL A 101 7.80 -15.54 9.86
C VAL A 101 7.45 -14.19 9.22
N PHE A 102 6.93 -13.25 10.00
CA PHE A 102 6.60 -11.92 9.49
C PHE A 102 7.82 -11.20 8.92
N HIS A 103 8.95 -11.16 9.64
CA HIS A 103 10.16 -10.49 9.13
C HIS A 103 10.78 -11.19 7.94
N LEU A 104 10.79 -12.53 7.95
CA LEU A 104 11.29 -13.34 6.85
C LEU A 104 10.45 -13.18 5.58
N PHE A 105 9.13 -13.07 5.72
CA PHE A 105 8.23 -13.03 4.56
C PHE A 105 7.98 -11.62 4.07
N TRP A 106 8.00 -10.61 4.95
CA TRP A 106 7.63 -9.25 4.58
C TRP A 106 8.42 -8.18 5.33
N GLY A 107 8.53 -8.29 6.65
CA GLY A 107 8.92 -7.20 7.54
C GLY A 107 10.31 -6.61 7.27
N LEU A 108 11.25 -7.36 6.69
CA LEU A 108 12.54 -6.78 6.31
C LEU A 108 12.43 -5.72 5.19
N ASN A 109 11.36 -5.74 4.38
CA ASN A 109 11.14 -4.72 3.34
C ASN A 109 10.98 -3.29 3.91
N TYR A 110 10.57 -3.15 5.17
CA TYR A 110 10.47 -1.86 5.85
C TYR A 110 11.79 -1.11 5.98
N TYR A 111 12.90 -1.83 5.85
CA TYR A 111 14.26 -1.33 6.04
C TYR A 111 15.03 -1.23 4.72
N ARG A 112 14.33 -1.30 3.58
CA ARG A 112 14.91 -1.11 2.24
C ARG A 112 15.54 0.27 2.06
N LEU A 113 16.38 0.35 1.03
CA LEU A 113 16.84 1.63 0.53
C LEU A 113 15.63 2.38 -0.07
N PRO A 114 15.41 3.65 0.28
CA PRO A 114 14.31 4.43 -0.29
C PRO A 114 14.38 4.51 -1.83
N ILE A 115 13.23 4.46 -2.49
CA ILE A 115 13.14 4.35 -3.96
C ILE A 115 13.75 5.54 -4.69
N TYR A 116 13.77 6.73 -4.07
CA TYR A 116 14.41 7.90 -4.68
C TYR A 116 15.91 7.66 -4.93
N LYS A 117 16.58 6.88 -4.08
CA LYS A 117 18.00 6.56 -4.27
C LYS A 117 18.21 5.55 -5.39
N THR A 118 17.34 4.54 -5.51
CA THR A 118 17.46 3.51 -6.56
C THR A 118 17.08 4.05 -7.94
N LEU A 119 16.26 5.10 -8.00
CA LEU A 119 15.88 5.78 -9.23
C LEU A 119 16.65 7.07 -9.50
N GLU A 120 17.64 7.39 -8.67
CA GLU A 120 18.45 8.61 -8.77
C GLU A 120 17.61 9.90 -8.82
N LEU A 121 16.47 9.90 -8.13
CA LEU A 121 15.58 11.04 -7.96
C LEU A 121 15.98 11.85 -6.73
N LYS A 122 15.57 13.12 -6.67
CA LYS A 122 15.61 13.89 -5.42
C LYS A 122 14.39 13.56 -4.56
N ASP A 123 14.55 13.72 -3.25
CA ASP A 123 13.49 13.57 -2.25
C ASP A 123 12.86 14.91 -1.83
N ASN A 124 13.22 16.00 -2.50
CA ASN A 124 12.72 17.35 -2.31
C ASN A 124 12.41 18.03 -3.65
N TYR A 125 11.72 19.17 -3.59
CA TYR A 125 11.30 19.97 -4.75
C TYR A 125 10.98 21.40 -4.30
N THR A 126 11.08 22.36 -5.21
CA THR A 126 10.70 23.75 -4.94
C THR A 126 9.20 23.98 -5.13
N THR A 127 8.70 25.10 -4.61
CA THR A 127 7.29 25.50 -4.80
C THR A 127 6.95 25.72 -6.27
N GLU A 128 7.88 26.27 -7.04
CA GLU A 128 7.74 26.53 -8.47
C GLU A 128 7.68 25.21 -9.26
N GLU A 129 8.53 24.23 -8.91
CA GLU A 129 8.48 22.89 -9.51
C GLU A 129 7.14 22.18 -9.20
N LEU A 130 6.59 22.38 -8.00
CA LEU A 130 5.25 21.89 -7.64
C LEU A 130 4.17 22.55 -8.50
N TYR A 131 4.23 23.87 -8.69
CA TYR A 131 3.24 24.61 -9.48
C TYR A 131 3.28 24.17 -10.94
N ASP A 132 4.45 24.14 -11.58
CA ASP A 132 4.60 23.67 -12.96
C ASP A 132 4.04 22.25 -13.14
N PHE A 133 4.46 21.33 -12.27
CA PHE A 133 4.00 19.95 -12.35
C PHE A 133 2.48 19.85 -12.17
N THR A 134 1.91 20.59 -11.22
CA THR A 134 0.47 20.57 -10.95
C THR A 134 -0.32 21.15 -12.11
N GLU A 135 0.13 22.25 -12.73
CA GLU A 135 -0.51 22.84 -13.91
C GLU A 135 -0.50 21.87 -15.11
N ARG A 136 0.64 21.21 -15.36
CA ARG A 136 0.73 20.14 -16.37
C ARG A 136 -0.24 19.00 -16.07
N LEU A 137 -0.32 18.59 -14.81
CA LEU A 137 -1.17 17.50 -14.36
C LEU A 137 -2.67 17.83 -14.44
N ILE A 138 -3.07 19.08 -14.17
CA ILE A 138 -4.44 19.55 -14.39
C ILE A 138 -4.79 19.49 -15.87
N ARG A 139 -3.95 20.02 -16.75
CA ARG A 139 -4.17 19.96 -18.21
C ARG A 139 -4.37 18.53 -18.68
N LYS A 140 -3.49 17.62 -18.24
CA LYS A 140 -3.59 16.20 -18.62
C LYS A 140 -4.83 15.52 -18.06
N SER A 141 -5.17 15.81 -16.80
CA SER A 141 -6.37 15.28 -16.15
C SER A 141 -7.64 15.72 -16.87
N ASN A 142 -7.75 17.00 -17.22
CA ASN A 142 -8.87 17.56 -17.97
C ASN A 142 -8.98 16.95 -19.37
N GLU A 143 -7.84 16.81 -20.08
CA GLU A 143 -7.78 16.18 -21.41
C GLU A 143 -8.33 14.75 -21.37
N VAL A 144 -7.82 13.94 -20.44
CA VAL A 144 -8.23 12.53 -20.31
C VAL A 144 -9.69 12.40 -19.86
N GLN A 145 -10.12 13.25 -18.92
CA GLN A 145 -11.53 13.28 -18.50
C GLN A 145 -12.44 13.56 -19.69
N TYR A 146 -12.15 14.61 -20.46
CA TYR A 146 -12.95 15.00 -21.61
C TYR A 146 -12.92 13.94 -22.72
N LYS A 147 -11.79 13.26 -22.93
CA LYS A 147 -11.71 12.12 -23.87
C LYS A 147 -12.64 10.97 -23.50
N ILE A 148 -12.86 10.73 -22.22
CA ILE A 148 -13.76 9.67 -21.72
C ILE A 148 -15.23 10.10 -21.80
N THR A 149 -15.54 11.32 -21.35
CA THR A 149 -16.93 11.74 -21.15
C THR A 149 -17.51 12.58 -22.28
N HIS A 150 -16.65 13.16 -23.12
CA HIS A 150 -16.98 14.23 -24.07
C HIS A 150 -17.72 15.42 -23.42
N ASN A 151 -17.54 15.59 -22.10
CA ASN A 151 -18.26 16.58 -21.30
C ASN A 151 -17.45 16.94 -20.04
N ASP A 152 -17.09 18.21 -19.89
CA ASP A 152 -16.26 18.72 -18.78
C ASP A 152 -16.95 18.67 -17.40
N THR A 153 -18.26 18.43 -17.35
CA THR A 153 -19.11 18.54 -16.17
C THR A 153 -19.63 17.19 -15.67
N VAL A 154 -19.56 16.14 -16.49
CA VAL A 154 -19.95 14.78 -16.11
C VAL A 154 -18.76 14.06 -15.48
N MET A 155 -19.00 13.36 -14.36
CA MET A 155 -17.95 12.57 -13.71
C MET A 155 -17.62 11.33 -14.55
N VAL A 156 -16.39 10.84 -14.47
CA VAL A 156 -16.02 9.57 -15.10
C VAL A 156 -16.54 8.41 -14.26
N GLU A 157 -17.23 7.48 -14.90
CA GLU A 157 -17.62 6.20 -14.34
C GLU A 157 -16.69 5.10 -14.89
N ILE A 158 -16.23 4.21 -14.02
CA ILE A 158 -15.36 3.11 -14.43
C ILE A 158 -16.25 2.00 -15.04
N PRO A 159 -16.07 1.64 -16.33
CA PRO A 159 -16.94 0.68 -17.01
C PRO A 159 -16.57 -0.78 -16.72
N TYR A 160 -15.62 -1.01 -15.82
CA TYR A 160 -15.04 -2.32 -15.55
C TYR A 160 -15.50 -2.87 -14.21
N SER A 161 -15.65 -4.19 -14.15
CA SER A 161 -15.74 -4.91 -12.89
C SER A 161 -14.39 -4.93 -12.16
N LYS A 162 -14.43 -5.19 -10.85
CA LYS A 162 -13.22 -5.38 -10.03
C LYS A 162 -12.26 -6.44 -10.61
N LYS A 163 -12.82 -7.55 -11.11
CA LYS A 163 -12.02 -8.65 -11.69
C LYS A 163 -11.33 -8.24 -12.98
N GLU A 164 -11.98 -7.41 -13.80
CA GLU A 164 -11.37 -6.89 -15.03
C GLU A 164 -10.23 -5.93 -14.68
N ILE A 165 -10.45 -4.98 -13.76
CA ILE A 165 -9.40 -4.07 -13.30
C ILE A 165 -8.18 -4.86 -12.80
N TYR A 166 -8.38 -5.86 -11.95
CA TYR A 166 -7.29 -6.71 -11.46
C TYR A 166 -6.47 -7.34 -12.58
N LYS A 167 -7.10 -7.85 -13.64
CA LYS A 167 -6.38 -8.41 -14.79
C LYS A 167 -5.66 -7.32 -15.59
N MET A 168 -6.31 -6.17 -15.78
CA MET A 168 -5.77 -5.06 -16.55
C MET A 168 -4.55 -4.42 -15.90
N THR A 169 -4.37 -4.53 -14.58
CA THR A 169 -3.13 -4.07 -13.90
C THR A 169 -1.85 -4.67 -14.50
N LEU A 170 -1.91 -5.91 -15.03
CA LEU A 170 -0.77 -6.59 -15.61
C LEU A 170 -0.16 -5.81 -16.78
N ASN A 171 -0.99 -5.19 -17.62
CA ASN A 171 -0.53 -4.39 -18.75
C ASN A 171 0.30 -3.20 -18.28
N GLY A 172 -0.18 -2.46 -17.27
CA GLY A 172 0.54 -1.33 -16.70
C GLY A 172 1.89 -1.70 -16.11
N PHE A 173 1.97 -2.80 -15.35
CA PHE A 173 3.25 -3.30 -14.82
C PHE A 173 4.17 -3.86 -15.91
N GLN A 174 3.61 -4.49 -16.96
CA GLN A 174 4.39 -4.96 -18.10
C GLN A 174 5.06 -3.79 -18.82
N ASN A 175 4.30 -2.74 -19.14
CA ASN A 175 4.82 -1.53 -19.79
C ASN A 175 5.84 -0.82 -18.88
N LEU A 176 5.56 -0.69 -17.59
CA LEU A 176 6.50 -0.11 -16.62
C LEU A 176 7.81 -0.92 -16.54
N SER A 177 7.74 -2.24 -16.65
CA SER A 177 8.91 -3.11 -16.55
C SER A 177 9.90 -2.99 -17.72
N LEU A 178 9.49 -2.36 -18.84
CA LEU A 178 10.39 -2.07 -19.96
C LEU A 178 11.46 -1.04 -19.58
N GLU A 179 11.11 -0.04 -18.76
CA GLU A 179 12.06 0.95 -18.21
C GLU A 179 12.60 0.54 -16.84
N MET A 180 11.80 -0.19 -16.04
CA MET A 180 12.11 -0.55 -14.66
C MET A 180 11.93 -2.07 -14.45
N PRO A 181 12.90 -2.91 -14.85
CA PRO A 181 12.75 -4.37 -14.84
C PRO A 181 12.31 -4.98 -13.49
N GLN A 182 12.69 -4.34 -12.38
CA GLN A 182 12.28 -4.70 -11.02
C GLN A 182 10.77 -4.59 -10.76
N MET A 183 10.02 -3.89 -11.63
CA MET A 183 8.57 -3.76 -11.58
C MET A 183 7.82 -4.91 -12.27
N SER A 184 8.54 -5.92 -12.76
CA SER A 184 7.93 -7.12 -13.33
C SER A 184 7.05 -7.83 -12.31
N TYR A 185 5.75 -7.83 -12.57
CA TYR A 185 4.76 -8.29 -11.60
C TYR A 185 4.31 -9.76 -11.72
N PRO A 186 4.14 -10.43 -12.87
CA PRO A 186 3.57 -11.78 -12.90
C PRO A 186 4.21 -12.79 -11.91
N PRO A 187 3.44 -13.69 -11.28
CA PRO A 187 2.01 -13.99 -11.49
C PRO A 187 1.04 -13.10 -10.67
N LEU A 188 -0.22 -13.04 -11.11
CA LEU A 188 -1.29 -12.27 -10.47
C LEU A 188 -1.78 -12.91 -9.17
N SER A 189 -1.86 -12.11 -8.10
CA SER A 189 -2.44 -12.57 -6.82
C SER A 189 -3.09 -11.40 -6.05
N ILE A 190 -3.87 -10.59 -6.78
CA ILE A 190 -4.68 -9.50 -6.25
C ILE A 190 -6.15 -9.93 -6.15
N LYS A 191 -6.81 -9.61 -5.04
CA LYS A 191 -8.17 -10.05 -4.74
C LYS A 191 -8.93 -9.00 -3.94
N SER A 192 -10.26 -9.04 -3.99
CA SER A 192 -11.07 -8.28 -3.03
C SER A 192 -10.98 -8.94 -1.66
N SER A 193 -10.79 -8.13 -0.61
CA SER A 193 -10.80 -8.64 0.76
C SER A 193 -12.21 -9.11 1.18
N LEU A 194 -12.30 -10.24 1.87
CA LEU A 194 -13.50 -10.68 2.60
C LEU A 194 -13.88 -9.69 3.71
N TYR A 195 -12.93 -8.90 4.19
CA TYR A 195 -13.12 -7.86 5.20
C TYR A 195 -13.36 -6.47 4.60
N SER A 196 -13.69 -6.35 3.31
CA SER A 196 -13.82 -5.05 2.64
C SER A 196 -14.70 -4.04 3.40
N THR A 197 -15.84 -4.46 3.96
CA THR A 197 -16.69 -3.58 4.78
C THR A 197 -15.97 -3.09 6.04
N ALA A 198 -15.28 -3.98 6.76
CA ALA A 198 -14.50 -3.60 7.93
C ALA A 198 -13.35 -2.67 7.56
N LEU A 199 -12.63 -2.93 6.45
CA LEU A 199 -11.61 -2.03 5.91
C LEU A 199 -12.17 -0.64 5.63
N THR A 200 -13.40 -0.54 5.11
CA THR A 200 -14.05 0.76 4.87
C THR A 200 -14.27 1.53 6.17
N TYR A 201 -14.79 0.90 7.22
CA TYR A 201 -14.92 1.55 8.54
C TYR A 201 -13.56 1.89 9.16
N MET A 202 -12.50 1.15 8.83
CA MET A 202 -11.15 1.44 9.31
C MET A 202 -10.43 2.52 8.48
N GLY A 203 -11.01 2.94 7.34
CA GLY A 203 -10.41 3.94 6.46
C GLY A 203 -9.31 3.41 5.54
N TYR A 204 -9.27 2.10 5.24
CA TYR A 204 -8.24 1.47 4.41
C TYR A 204 -8.76 1.08 3.01
N GLY A 205 -7.94 1.37 1.98
CA GLY A 205 -8.20 1.04 0.58
C GLY A 205 -7.81 -0.39 0.19
N GLY A 206 -6.97 -1.02 1.00
CA GLY A 206 -6.46 -2.37 0.83
C GLY A 206 -5.33 -2.64 1.81
N TYR A 207 -4.71 -3.81 1.69
CA TYR A 207 -3.49 -4.17 2.38
C TYR A 207 -2.82 -5.38 1.71
N LEU A 208 -1.54 -5.60 2.02
CA LEU A 208 -0.83 -6.84 1.69
C LEU A 208 -0.95 -7.85 2.84
N ASN A 209 -1.30 -9.10 2.53
CA ASN A 209 -1.13 -10.19 3.49
C ASN A 209 0.35 -10.64 3.54
N PRO A 210 1.06 -10.47 4.67
CA PRO A 210 2.48 -10.88 4.75
C PRO A 210 2.65 -12.40 4.86
N PHE A 211 1.58 -13.18 5.04
CA PHE A 211 1.66 -14.64 5.20
C PHE A 211 1.21 -15.41 3.96
N THR A 212 0.37 -14.81 3.11
CA THR A 212 -0.07 -15.40 1.84
C THR A 212 0.43 -14.63 0.61
N HIS A 213 1.04 -13.45 0.81
CA HIS A 213 1.44 -12.51 -0.23
C HIS A 213 0.31 -12.16 -1.21
N GLU A 214 -0.95 -12.17 -0.77
CA GLU A 214 -2.07 -11.66 -1.56
C GLU A 214 -2.19 -10.15 -1.36
N ALA A 215 -2.31 -9.41 -2.47
CA ALA A 215 -2.76 -8.01 -2.44
C ALA A 215 -4.27 -8.01 -2.26
N GLN A 216 -4.75 -7.46 -1.16
CA GLN A 216 -6.16 -7.48 -0.80
C GLN A 216 -6.71 -6.07 -0.88
N VAL A 217 -7.51 -5.82 -1.91
CA VAL A 217 -8.13 -4.52 -2.13
C VAL A 217 -9.48 -4.45 -1.42
N ASN A 218 -9.82 -3.30 -0.84
CA ASN A 218 -11.16 -3.03 -0.34
C ASN A 218 -12.15 -3.01 -1.50
N GLY A 219 -12.92 -4.08 -1.67
CA GLY A 219 -13.89 -4.26 -2.73
C GLY A 219 -15.21 -3.48 -2.56
N VAL A 220 -15.41 -2.75 -1.46
CA VAL A 220 -16.58 -1.89 -1.21
C VAL A 220 -16.29 -0.44 -1.64
N ALA A 221 -15.06 0.03 -1.46
CA ALA A 221 -14.60 1.38 -1.85
C ALA A 221 -14.34 1.52 -3.37
N PHE A 222 -15.28 1.06 -4.20
CA PHE A 222 -15.17 1.08 -5.65
C PHE A 222 -15.46 2.47 -6.21
N SER A 223 -14.50 3.05 -6.93
CA SER A 223 -14.57 4.41 -7.49
C SER A 223 -13.55 4.60 -8.61
N TYR A 224 -13.41 5.83 -9.12
CA TYR A 224 -12.34 6.18 -10.06
C TYR A 224 -10.94 5.80 -9.55
N LYS A 225 -10.71 5.74 -8.24
CA LYS A 225 -9.40 5.41 -7.63
C LYS A 225 -9.04 3.93 -7.73
N TYR A 226 -10.01 3.07 -8.01
CA TYR A 226 -9.87 1.63 -7.89
C TYR A 226 -8.73 1.04 -8.73
N PRO A 227 -8.50 1.49 -9.99
CA PRO A 227 -7.33 1.07 -10.77
C PRO A 227 -5.99 1.40 -10.09
N THR A 228 -5.75 2.66 -9.73
CA THR A 228 -4.49 3.07 -9.08
C THR A 228 -4.28 2.42 -7.72
N VAL A 229 -5.34 2.26 -6.91
CA VAL A 229 -5.27 1.54 -5.63
C VAL A 229 -4.94 0.06 -5.84
N SER A 230 -5.47 -0.57 -6.89
CA SER A 230 -5.12 -1.95 -7.23
C SER A 230 -3.62 -2.08 -7.55
N CYS A 231 -3.07 -1.17 -8.36
CA CYS A 231 -1.64 -1.11 -8.63
C CYS A 231 -0.80 -0.83 -7.36
N HIS A 232 -1.30 0.01 -6.45
CA HIS A 232 -0.64 0.30 -5.17
C HIS A 232 -0.50 -0.96 -4.31
N GLU A 233 -1.56 -1.75 -4.13
CA GLU A 233 -1.47 -2.99 -3.33
C GLU A 233 -0.52 -4.01 -3.99
N GLN A 234 -0.40 -3.99 -5.32
CA GLN A 234 0.57 -4.80 -6.05
C GLN A 234 2.01 -4.29 -5.89
N ALA A 235 2.22 -2.99 -5.72
CA ALA A 235 3.52 -2.44 -5.36
C ALA A 235 3.98 -2.96 -3.99
N HIS A 236 3.06 -3.09 -3.03
CA HIS A 236 3.35 -3.81 -1.78
C HIS A 236 3.74 -5.26 -2.06
N GLN A 237 3.02 -6.02 -2.89
CA GLN A 237 3.45 -7.39 -3.23
C GLN A 237 4.87 -7.48 -3.80
N LEU A 238 5.35 -6.44 -4.50
CA LEU A 238 6.71 -6.33 -5.05
C LEU A 238 7.79 -5.97 -4.01
N GLY A 239 7.42 -5.78 -2.74
CA GLY A 239 8.39 -5.54 -1.68
C GLY A 239 8.57 -4.07 -1.32
N TYR A 240 7.71 -3.18 -1.81
CA TYR A 240 7.75 -1.76 -1.45
C TYR A 240 6.79 -1.51 -0.30
N SER A 241 7.28 -1.53 0.93
CA SER A 241 6.44 -1.44 2.13
C SER A 241 6.04 -0.02 2.52
N ALA A 242 6.76 0.99 2.04
CA ALA A 242 6.46 2.38 2.33
C ALA A 242 5.23 2.83 1.53
N GLU A 243 4.19 3.32 2.21
CA GLU A 243 2.93 3.77 1.60
C GLU A 243 3.15 4.79 0.47
N ASN A 244 4.07 5.73 0.66
CA ASN A 244 4.38 6.76 -0.34
C ASN A 244 5.06 6.21 -1.59
N GLU A 245 5.93 5.22 -1.42
CA GLU A 245 6.59 4.55 -2.55
C GLU A 245 5.60 3.64 -3.29
N ALA A 246 4.74 2.94 -2.55
CA ALA A 246 3.64 2.16 -3.13
C ALA A 246 2.64 3.07 -3.87
N ASN A 247 2.35 4.28 -3.35
CA ASN A 247 1.56 5.29 -4.07
C ASN A 247 2.23 5.74 -5.37
N PHE A 248 3.54 5.98 -5.33
CA PHE A 248 4.31 6.37 -6.51
C PHE A 248 4.34 5.25 -7.57
N ILE A 249 4.65 4.01 -7.17
CA ILE A 249 4.66 2.85 -8.09
C ILE A 249 3.24 2.55 -8.59
N GLY A 250 2.23 2.64 -7.73
CA GLY A 250 0.82 2.48 -8.13
C GLY A 250 0.41 3.48 -9.20
N TYR A 251 0.83 4.75 -9.05
CA TYR A 251 0.69 5.78 -10.08
C TYR A 251 1.45 5.40 -11.37
N LEU A 252 2.72 5.02 -11.27
CA LEU A 252 3.54 4.67 -12.44
C LEU A 252 2.96 3.49 -13.23
N ALA A 253 2.52 2.43 -12.55
CA ALA A 253 1.91 1.28 -13.21
C ALA A 253 0.56 1.66 -13.84
N ALA A 254 -0.23 2.52 -13.21
CA ALA A 254 -1.52 2.95 -13.76
C ALA A 254 -1.36 3.92 -14.95
N VAL A 255 -0.40 4.86 -14.92
CA VAL A 255 -0.18 5.81 -16.03
C VAL A 255 0.46 5.14 -17.26
N ASN A 256 1.26 4.08 -17.04
CA ASN A 256 1.84 3.27 -18.12
C ASN A 256 0.87 2.21 -18.65
N ASN A 257 -0.34 2.08 -18.11
CA ASN A 257 -1.36 1.19 -18.66
C ASN A 257 -1.89 1.77 -19.98
N ASP A 258 -2.21 0.94 -20.96
CA ASP A 258 -2.77 1.37 -22.24
C ASP A 258 -4.21 1.89 -22.10
N ASP A 259 -4.92 1.44 -21.06
CA ASP A 259 -6.31 1.83 -20.80
C ASP A 259 -6.45 3.27 -20.27
N ILE A 260 -7.34 4.04 -20.90
CA ILE A 260 -7.54 5.45 -20.58
C ILE A 260 -8.12 5.68 -19.17
N TYR A 261 -8.89 4.74 -18.61
CA TYR A 261 -9.44 4.86 -17.26
C TYR A 261 -8.39 4.62 -16.18
N PHE A 262 -7.38 3.78 -16.45
CA PHE A 262 -6.19 3.67 -15.60
C PHE A 262 -5.39 4.96 -15.58
N LYS A 263 -5.13 5.56 -16.75
CA LYS A 263 -4.46 6.86 -16.85
C LYS A 263 -5.24 7.94 -16.13
N TYR A 264 -6.56 8.01 -16.34
CA TYR A 264 -7.44 8.93 -15.62
C TYR A 264 -7.31 8.75 -14.11
N SER A 265 -7.46 7.51 -13.64
CA SER A 265 -7.30 7.14 -12.23
C SER A 265 -5.97 7.63 -11.67
N ALA A 266 -4.86 7.43 -12.39
CA ALA A 266 -3.52 7.82 -11.96
C ALA A 266 -3.39 9.35 -11.85
N TYR A 267 -3.75 10.09 -12.90
CA TYR A 267 -3.56 11.54 -12.94
C TYR A 267 -4.38 12.26 -11.86
N ILE A 268 -5.67 11.93 -11.70
CA ILE A 268 -6.48 12.60 -10.69
C ILE A 268 -6.20 12.07 -9.27
N TYR A 269 -5.64 10.86 -9.13
CA TYR A 269 -5.09 10.41 -7.86
C TYR A 269 -3.89 11.26 -7.42
N SER A 270 -2.89 11.44 -8.29
CA SER A 270 -1.71 12.26 -8.01
C SER A 270 -2.04 13.75 -7.88
N LEU A 271 -2.97 14.26 -8.70
CA LEU A 271 -3.42 15.66 -8.65
C LEU A 271 -3.97 16.02 -7.27
N ARG A 272 -4.69 15.09 -6.61
CA ARG A 272 -5.20 15.32 -5.26
C ARG A 272 -4.08 15.52 -4.23
N TYR A 273 -2.96 14.82 -4.35
CA TYR A 273 -1.80 15.03 -3.47
C TYR A 273 -1.16 16.40 -3.72
N CYS A 274 -0.92 16.74 -4.99
CA CYS A 274 -0.33 18.01 -5.37
C CYS A 274 -1.18 19.20 -4.90
N LEU A 275 -2.50 19.17 -5.14
CA LEU A 275 -3.42 20.20 -4.67
C LEU A 275 -3.46 20.29 -3.14
N GLY A 276 -3.35 19.17 -2.44
CA GLY A 276 -3.24 19.14 -0.98
C GLY A 276 -2.00 19.88 -0.50
N GLU A 277 -0.83 19.58 -1.08
CA GLU A 277 0.44 20.26 -0.75
C GLU A 277 0.39 21.76 -1.09
N ILE A 278 -0.17 22.15 -2.25
CA ILE A 278 -0.32 23.57 -2.61
C ILE A 278 -1.25 24.26 -1.61
N ARG A 279 -2.38 23.66 -1.25
CA ARG A 279 -3.34 24.28 -0.32
C ARG A 279 -2.73 24.61 1.04
N GLU A 280 -1.84 23.75 1.55
CA GLU A 280 -1.15 23.99 2.83
C GLU A 280 -0.03 25.05 2.70
N ARG A 281 0.58 25.22 1.51
CA ARG A 281 1.69 26.16 1.26
C ARG A 281 1.23 27.55 0.79
N ASP A 282 0.24 27.59 -0.08
CA ASP A 282 -0.28 28.76 -0.79
C ASP A 282 -1.75 28.55 -1.16
N PHE A 283 -2.62 29.05 -0.28
CA PHE A 283 -4.06 28.87 -0.43
C PHE A 283 -4.65 29.64 -1.63
N GLU A 284 -4.07 30.78 -2.01
CA GLU A 284 -4.56 31.56 -3.14
C GLU A 284 -4.21 30.89 -4.47
N LYS A 285 -2.98 30.37 -4.62
CA LYS A 285 -2.63 29.56 -5.80
C LYS A 285 -3.45 28.28 -5.88
N PHE A 286 -3.78 27.64 -4.75
CA PHE A 286 -4.71 26.50 -4.73
C PHE A 286 -6.09 26.89 -5.28
N LYS A 287 -6.67 28.03 -4.85
CA LYS A 287 -7.97 28.48 -5.37
C LYS A 287 -7.91 28.72 -6.88
N GLU A 288 -6.88 29.44 -7.33
CA GLU A 288 -6.65 29.72 -8.76
C GLU A 288 -6.63 28.42 -9.56
N LEU A 289 -5.74 27.48 -9.22
CA LEU A 289 -5.61 26.19 -9.90
C LEU A 289 -6.90 25.38 -9.85
N ASN A 290 -7.59 25.38 -8.71
CA ASN A 290 -8.84 24.63 -8.56
C ASN A 290 -9.96 25.13 -9.49
N THR A 291 -9.94 26.40 -9.93
CA THR A 291 -10.90 26.90 -10.94
C THR A 291 -10.63 26.36 -12.35
N THR A 292 -9.42 25.88 -12.62
CA THR A 292 -9.02 25.37 -13.93
C THR A 292 -9.31 23.87 -14.12
N ILE A 293 -9.79 23.19 -13.09
CA ILE A 293 -10.10 21.75 -13.11
C ILE A 293 -11.52 21.53 -13.63
N ASN A 294 -11.69 20.57 -14.56
CA ASN A 294 -12.99 20.18 -15.07
C ASN A 294 -13.95 19.78 -13.94
N ARG A 295 -15.19 20.26 -13.98
CA ARG A 295 -16.22 20.01 -12.95
C ARG A 295 -16.50 18.52 -12.74
N GLY A 296 -16.37 17.70 -13.79
CA GLY A 296 -16.47 16.24 -13.73
C GLY A 296 -15.46 15.60 -12.79
N ILE A 297 -14.21 16.09 -12.79
CA ILE A 297 -13.14 15.62 -11.88
C ILE A 297 -13.48 15.99 -10.44
N ILE A 298 -13.95 17.23 -10.22
CA ILE A 298 -14.38 17.68 -8.89
C ILE A 298 -15.53 16.80 -8.36
N LYS A 299 -16.49 16.45 -9.22
CA LYS A 299 -17.57 15.50 -8.87
C LYS A 299 -17.04 14.12 -8.52
N ASN A 300 -16.02 13.60 -9.21
CA ASN A 300 -15.37 12.35 -8.81
C ASN A 300 -14.73 12.44 -7.42
N TYR A 301 -14.07 13.55 -7.07
CA TYR A 301 -13.54 13.77 -5.71
C TYR A 301 -14.65 13.81 -4.66
N ILE A 302 -15.73 14.55 -4.93
CA ILE A 302 -16.89 14.65 -4.04
C ILE A 302 -17.55 13.28 -3.87
N ASN A 303 -17.70 12.50 -4.94
CA ASN A 303 -18.27 11.14 -4.89
C ASN A 303 -17.48 10.24 -3.93
N VAL A 304 -16.14 10.24 -4.04
CA VAL A 304 -15.28 9.49 -3.12
C VAL A 304 -15.41 10.02 -1.69
N SER A 305 -15.37 11.34 -1.50
CA SER A 305 -15.51 11.95 -0.17
C SER A 305 -16.85 11.58 0.50
N ASN A 306 -17.95 11.64 -0.25
CA ASN A 306 -19.29 11.28 0.21
C ASN A 306 -19.45 9.79 0.48
N PHE A 307 -18.69 8.93 -0.21
CA PHE A 307 -18.65 7.52 0.11
C PHE A 307 -18.00 7.31 1.49
N TRP A 308 -16.79 7.85 1.71
CA TRP A 308 -16.06 7.64 2.97
C TRP A 308 -16.74 8.29 4.18
N SER A 309 -17.39 9.44 4.03
CA SER A 309 -18.11 10.10 5.13
C SER A 309 -19.26 9.26 5.70
N LYS A 310 -19.86 8.37 4.89
CA LYS A 310 -20.90 7.42 5.36
C LYS A 310 -20.36 6.36 6.33
N TYR A 311 -19.05 6.14 6.34
CA TYR A 311 -18.37 5.14 7.17
C TYR A 311 -17.51 5.79 8.27
N GLU A 312 -17.49 7.12 8.35
CA GLU A 312 -16.74 7.84 9.38
C GLU A 312 -17.21 7.42 10.77
N ASN A 313 -16.26 7.12 11.66
CA ASN A 313 -16.56 6.66 13.01
C ASN A 313 -15.42 6.99 13.97
N LYS A 314 -15.72 6.96 15.28
CA LYS A 314 -14.74 7.30 16.32
C LYS A 314 -13.59 6.28 16.46
N ALA A 315 -13.71 5.08 15.89
CA ALA A 315 -12.67 4.06 15.95
C ALA A 315 -11.62 4.22 14.84
N GLU A 316 -11.98 4.82 13.68
CA GLU A 316 -11.05 5.06 12.57
C GLU A 316 -9.77 5.79 13.01
N PRO A 317 -9.81 6.89 13.78
CA PRO A 317 -8.59 7.54 14.29
C PRO A 317 -7.71 6.61 15.15
N ALA A 318 -8.32 5.71 15.94
CA ALA A 318 -7.59 4.75 16.76
C ALA A 318 -6.90 3.67 15.91
N PHE A 319 -7.57 3.17 14.87
CA PHE A 319 -6.97 2.23 13.91
C PHE A 319 -5.81 2.87 13.16
N LYS A 320 -5.99 4.09 12.63
CA LYS A 320 -4.93 4.83 11.95
C LYS A 320 -3.76 5.14 12.88
N SER A 321 -4.02 5.48 14.14
CA SER A 321 -2.97 5.73 15.14
C SER A 321 -2.15 4.46 15.44
N THR A 322 -2.82 3.31 15.58
CA THR A 322 -2.17 2.01 15.81
C THR A 322 -1.29 1.62 14.63
N PHE A 323 -1.82 1.74 13.40
CA PHE A 323 -1.06 1.45 12.19
C PHE A 323 0.11 2.43 11.99
N ASN A 324 -0.10 3.72 12.24
CA ASN A 324 0.96 4.72 12.21
C ASN A 324 2.08 4.43 13.21
N THR A 325 1.74 3.94 14.41
CA THR A 325 2.71 3.47 15.40
C THR A 325 3.49 2.26 14.90
N PHE A 326 2.80 1.29 14.29
CA PHE A 326 3.42 0.13 13.69
C PHE A 326 4.39 0.51 12.55
N LEU A 327 3.99 1.41 11.64
CA LEU A 327 4.85 1.92 10.56
C LEU A 327 6.10 2.60 11.13
N LYS A 328 5.94 3.47 12.13
CA LYS A 328 7.07 4.16 12.79
C LYS A 328 8.01 3.19 13.49
N ALA A 329 7.48 2.15 14.14
CA ALA A 329 8.29 1.08 14.75
C ALA A 329 9.10 0.30 13.71
N ASN A 330 8.61 0.23 12.47
CA ASN A 330 9.28 -0.38 11.32
C ASN A 330 9.94 0.69 10.42
N ASN A 331 10.61 1.69 10.99
CA ASN A 331 11.46 2.67 10.27
C ASN A 331 10.76 3.58 9.23
N GLN A 332 9.44 3.64 9.19
CA GLN A 332 8.69 4.58 8.34
C GLN A 332 8.41 5.87 9.13
N LYS A 333 9.40 6.76 9.24
CA LYS A 333 9.37 7.95 10.13
C LYS A 333 8.19 8.91 9.85
N GLY A 334 7.81 9.09 8.58
CA GLY A 334 6.67 9.91 8.17
C GLY A 334 5.30 9.29 8.50
N GLY A 335 5.27 8.00 8.81
CA GLY A 335 4.03 7.27 9.07
C GLY A 335 3.03 7.38 7.92
N ILE A 336 1.74 7.51 8.24
CA ILE A 336 0.67 7.67 7.22
C ILE A 336 0.67 9.08 6.59
N LYS A 337 1.31 10.09 7.23
CA LYS A 337 1.16 11.51 6.88
C LYS A 337 2.44 12.09 6.23
N SER A 338 2.76 11.68 5.02
CA SER A 338 3.81 12.34 4.25
C SER A 338 3.44 12.47 2.77
N TYR A 339 2.44 13.31 2.51
CA TYR A 339 2.03 13.68 1.14
C TYR A 339 3.18 14.34 0.36
N SER A 340 3.98 15.16 1.03
CA SER A 340 5.20 15.76 0.48
C SER A 340 6.17 14.75 -0.16
N TYR A 341 6.38 13.56 0.41
CA TYR A 341 7.36 12.62 -0.18
C TYR A 341 6.88 11.98 -1.49
N VAL A 342 5.61 11.56 -1.58
CA VAL A 342 5.08 11.05 -2.86
C VAL A 342 5.06 12.15 -3.93
N VAL A 343 4.74 13.40 -3.54
CA VAL A 343 4.80 14.54 -4.47
C VAL A 343 6.24 14.81 -4.92
N ALA A 344 7.24 14.69 -4.04
CA ALA A 344 8.64 14.81 -4.43
C ALA A 344 9.05 13.79 -5.49
N LEU A 345 8.65 12.52 -5.31
CA LEU A 345 8.92 11.47 -6.29
C LEU A 345 8.26 11.78 -7.64
N LEU A 346 6.99 12.20 -7.64
CA LEU A 346 6.24 12.55 -8.85
C LEU A 346 6.86 13.74 -9.60
N VAL A 347 7.13 14.84 -8.90
CA VAL A 347 7.72 16.07 -9.47
C VAL A 347 9.08 15.77 -10.09
N ASN A 348 9.96 15.06 -9.36
CA ASN A 348 11.30 14.74 -9.86
C ASN A 348 11.27 13.74 -11.01
N TYR A 349 10.39 12.73 -10.97
CA TYR A 349 10.26 11.76 -12.06
C TYR A 349 9.78 12.41 -13.37
N HIS A 350 8.86 13.37 -13.29
CA HIS A 350 8.30 14.08 -14.45
C HIS A 350 8.99 15.42 -14.77
N LYS A 351 10.17 15.68 -14.20
CA LYS A 351 10.93 16.91 -14.50
C LYS A 351 11.38 16.96 -15.95
N ASN A 352 11.83 15.82 -16.49
CA ASN A 352 12.30 15.67 -17.88
C ASN A 352 11.48 14.64 -18.67
N LYS A 353 10.30 14.25 -18.17
CA LYS A 353 9.39 13.30 -18.82
C LYS A 353 8.03 13.95 -19.05
N ALA A 354 7.41 13.60 -20.17
CA ALA A 354 6.02 13.98 -20.45
C ALA A 354 5.06 13.29 -19.46
N LEU A 355 3.84 13.85 -19.36
CA LEU A 355 2.73 13.25 -18.64
C LEU A 355 1.90 12.34 -19.53
#